data_AF-A0A5N0YQD5-F1
#
_entry.id   AF-A0A5N0YQD5-F1
#
_cell.length_a   1.000
_cell.length_b   1.000
_cell.length_c   1.000
_cell.angle_alpha   90.00
_cell.angle_beta   90.00
_cell.angle_gamma   90.00
#
_symmetry.space_group_name_H-M   'P 1'
#
loop_
_entity.id
_entity.type
_entity.pdbx_description
1 polymer ?
#
loop_
_entity_poly.entity_id
_entity_poly.type
_entity_poly.pdbx_seq_one_letter_code
_entity_poly.pdbx_strand_id
1 'polypeptide(L)'
;MKRKLIVACGSGVATSQTIASKIAGKFEDDGVDFSVEAVDYKSIQNELPSAGIYVYIAQPDEDVLAKAEELGVKVFPGIPFLTGMGDAEIYNEILSLVK
;
A
#
# COMPACT_ATOMS: atom_id res chain seq x y z
N MET A 1 -3.00 -9.13 -13.83
CA MET A 1 -3.00 -8.68 -12.43
C MET A 1 -2.21 -7.39 -12.34
N LYS A 2 -2.69 -6.42 -11.56
CA LYS A 2 -1.98 -5.16 -11.32
C LYS A 2 -0.84 -5.43 -10.33
N ARG A 3 0.40 -5.35 -10.79
CA ARG A 3 1.62 -5.62 -9.98
C ARG A 3 2.16 -4.35 -9.33
N LYS A 4 1.27 -3.55 -8.73
CA LYS A 4 1.61 -2.27 -8.11
C LYS A 4 0.94 -2.10 -6.75
N LEU A 5 1.74 -1.82 -5.73
CA LEU A 5 1.35 -1.46 -4.37
C LEU A 5 1.58 0.04 -4.23
N ILE A 6 0.55 0.77 -3.82
CA ILE A 6 0.67 2.21 -3.57
C ILE A 6 0.53 2.50 -2.09
N VAL A 7 1.36 3.39 -1.57
CA VAL A 7 1.34 3.83 -0.16
C VAL A 7 1.05 5.32 -0.12
N ALA A 8 0.03 5.75 0.65
CA ALA A 8 -0.28 7.17 0.81
C ALA A 8 -0.41 7.59 2.28
N CYS A 9 0.02 8.83 2.55
CA CYS A 9 -0.16 9.53 3.81
C CYS A 9 -0.91 10.84 3.54
N GLY A 10 -1.90 11.18 4.37
CA GLY A 10 -2.87 12.26 4.13
C GLY A 10 -2.28 13.68 3.99
N SER A 11 -1.01 13.89 4.37
CA SER A 11 -0.36 15.21 4.34
C SER A 11 0.95 15.28 3.55
N GLY A 12 1.36 14.22 2.83
CA GLY A 12 2.57 14.23 1.97
C GLY A 12 3.25 12.86 1.83
N VAL A 13 4.32 12.79 1.04
CA VAL A 13 4.97 11.51 0.67
C VAL A 13 6.10 11.04 1.59
N ALA A 14 6.60 11.87 2.50
CA ALA A 14 7.81 11.55 3.26
C ALA A 14 7.67 10.25 4.10
N THR A 15 6.55 10.14 4.82
CA THR A 15 6.26 8.98 5.66
C THR A 15 5.89 7.76 4.82
N SER A 16 5.17 7.95 3.71
CA SER A 16 4.80 6.84 2.82
C SER A 16 5.98 6.26 2.08
N GLN A 17 6.98 7.06 1.70
CA GLN A 17 8.21 6.56 1.10
C GLN A 17 8.97 5.61 2.04
N THR A 18 9.02 5.93 3.33
CA THR A 18 9.70 5.09 4.32
C THR A 18 9.05 3.70 4.41
N ILE A 19 7.72 3.63 4.45
CA ILE A 19 6.99 2.36 4.48
C ILE A 19 7.09 1.63 3.14
N ALA A 20 6.97 2.35 2.02
CA ALA A 20 7.12 1.80 0.68
C ALA A 20 8.48 1.10 0.52
N SER A 21 9.58 1.75 0.91
CA SER A 21 10.92 1.15 0.86
C SER A 21 11.07 -0.06 1.78
N LYS A 22 10.44 -0.06 2.96
CA LYS A 22 10.44 -1.23 3.86
C LYS A 22 9.73 -2.43 3.22
N ILE A 23 8.56 -2.21 2.63
CA ILE A 23 7.78 -3.27 1.98
C ILE A 23 8.52 -3.78 0.74
N ALA A 24 9.05 -2.86 -0.08
CA ALA A 24 9.85 -3.20 -1.27
C ALA A 24 11.04 -4.10 -0.91
N GLY A 25 11.84 -3.70 0.09
CA GLY A 25 12.99 -4.50 0.53
C GLY A 25 12.60 -5.88 1.05
N LYS A 26 11.46 -6.01 1.74
CA LYS A 26 10.95 -7.32 2.17
C LYS A 26 10.50 -8.18 0.97
N PHE A 27 9.85 -7.58 -0.03
CA PHE A 27 9.46 -8.30 -1.24
C PHE A 27 10.69 -8.78 -2.01
N GLU A 28 11.74 -7.96 -2.13
CA GLU A 28 12.99 -8.35 -2.75
C GLU A 28 13.64 -9.54 -2.01
N ASP A 29 13.64 -9.55 -0.68
CA ASP A 29 14.16 -10.65 0.15
C ASP A 29 13.35 -11.96 -0.04
N ASP A 30 12.03 -11.85 -0.20
CA ASP A 30 11.14 -13.01 -0.46
C ASP A 30 11.12 -13.44 -1.95
N GLY A 31 11.82 -12.71 -2.83
CA GLY A 31 11.86 -12.97 -4.27
C GLY A 31 10.58 -12.60 -5.02
N VAL A 32 9.81 -11.64 -4.50
CA VAL A 32 8.52 -11.18 -5.04
C VAL A 32 8.73 -9.99 -5.99
N ASP A 33 8.39 -10.19 -7.26
CA ASP A 33 8.41 -9.15 -8.30
C ASP A 33 7.13 -8.28 -8.23
N PHE A 34 7.11 -7.32 -7.30
CA PHE A 34 5.99 -6.39 -7.10
C PHE A 34 6.46 -4.94 -6.99
N SER A 35 5.91 -4.04 -7.81
CA SER A 35 6.27 -2.62 -7.75
C SER A 35 5.63 -1.96 -6.54
N VAL A 36 6.42 -1.24 -5.74
CA VAL A 36 5.94 -0.51 -4.57
C VAL A 36 6.24 0.97 -4.76
N GLU A 37 5.22 1.82 -4.68
CA GLU A 37 5.34 3.24 -4.96
C GLU A 37 4.64 4.08 -3.88
N ALA A 38 5.29 5.15 -3.44
CA ALA A 38 4.69 6.11 -2.52
C ALA A 38 4.03 7.22 -3.33
N VAL A 39 2.75 7.46 -3.07
CA VAL A 39 1.95 8.44 -3.80
C VAL A 39 1.32 9.44 -2.84
N ASP A 40 1.06 10.65 -3.33
CA ASP A 40 0.31 11.65 -2.58
C ASP A 40 -1.17 11.25 -2.48
N TYR A 41 -1.78 11.57 -1.34
CA TYR A 41 -3.21 11.35 -1.13
C TYR A 41 -4.07 12.03 -2.21
N LYS A 42 -3.64 13.18 -2.74
CA LYS A 42 -4.34 13.87 -3.84
C LYS A 42 -4.37 13.08 -5.15
N SER A 43 -3.35 12.25 -5.38
CA SER A 43 -3.22 11.45 -6.61
C SER A 43 -3.76 10.03 -6.43
N ILE A 44 -4.19 9.64 -5.22
CA ILE A 44 -4.61 8.28 -4.92
C ILE A 44 -5.73 7.78 -5.84
N GLN A 45 -6.71 8.65 -6.13
CA GLN A 45 -7.85 8.30 -6.97
C GLN A 45 -7.45 7.99 -8.42
N ASN A 46 -6.35 8.60 -8.91
CA ASN A 46 -5.81 8.33 -10.24
C ASN A 46 -4.88 7.11 -10.25
N GLU A 47 -4.20 6.82 -9.15
CA GLU A 47 -3.25 5.70 -9.04
C GLU A 47 -3.92 4.37 -8.65
N LEU A 48 -5.01 4.39 -7.89
CA LEU A 48 -5.85 3.22 -7.54
C LEU A 48 -6.20 2.31 -8.75
N PRO A 49 -6.63 2.82 -9.91
CA PRO A 49 -6.91 1.97 -11.07
C PRO A 49 -5.66 1.28 -11.62
N SER A 50 -4.47 1.80 -11.37
CA SER A 50 -3.19 1.18 -11.76
C SER A 50 -2.62 0.25 -10.68
N ALA A 51 -3.08 0.38 -9.43
CA ALA A 51 -2.66 -0.43 -8.28
C ALA A 51 -3.58 -1.62 -7.99
N GLY A 52 -3.01 -2.70 -7.48
CA GLY A 52 -3.75 -3.85 -6.95
C GLY A 52 -3.89 -3.81 -5.42
N ILE A 53 -2.98 -3.11 -4.75
CA ILE A 53 -2.92 -3.00 -3.30
C ILE A 53 -2.72 -1.54 -2.92
N TYR A 54 -3.49 -1.08 -1.94
CA TYR A 54 -3.40 0.25 -1.36
C TYR A 54 -3.09 0.16 0.13
N VAL A 55 -2.03 0.82 0.56
CA VAL A 55 -1.65 0.92 1.97
C VAL A 55 -1.85 2.36 2.45
N TYR A 56 -2.70 2.55 3.44
CA TYR A 56 -3.03 3.87 3.99
C TYR A 56 -2.36 4.09 5.34
N ILE A 57 -1.73 5.24 5.54
CA ILE A 57 -1.13 5.61 6.83
C ILE A 57 -2.14 6.42 7.66
N ALA A 58 -2.85 7.33 7.01
CA ALA A 58 -4.00 8.03 7.56
C ALA A 58 -5.27 7.42 6.99
N GLN A 59 -6.33 7.39 7.79
CA GLN A 59 -7.62 6.86 7.34
C GLN A 59 -8.07 7.58 6.06
N PRO A 60 -8.28 6.85 4.95
CA PRO A 60 -8.76 7.43 3.71
C PRO A 60 -10.24 7.80 3.82
N ASP A 61 -10.67 8.73 2.98
CA ASP A 61 -12.07 9.10 2.80
C ASP A 61 -12.89 7.93 2.24
N GLU A 62 -14.19 7.93 2.52
CA GLU A 62 -15.12 6.89 2.06
C GLU A 62 -15.11 6.71 0.54
N ASP A 63 -15.00 7.80 -0.22
CA ASP A 63 -14.87 7.76 -1.69
C ASP A 63 -13.67 6.94 -2.17
N VAL A 64 -12.54 7.03 -1.47
CA VAL A 64 -11.31 6.30 -1.83
C VAL A 64 -11.49 4.81 -1.53
N LEU A 65 -12.14 4.48 -0.41
CA LEU A 65 -12.46 3.10 -0.04
C LEU A 65 -13.45 2.47 -1.01
N ALA A 66 -14.54 3.18 -1.34
CA ALA A 66 -15.53 2.73 -2.33
C ALA A 66 -14.87 2.50 -3.70
N LYS A 67 -14.02 3.42 -4.13
CA LYS A 67 -13.27 3.30 -5.39
C LYS A 67 -12.33 2.10 -5.37
N ALA A 68 -11.60 1.89 -4.28
CA ALA A 68 -10.71 0.75 -4.12
C ALA A 68 -11.51 -0.57 -4.21
N GLU A 69 -12.64 -0.66 -3.53
CA GLU A 69 -13.53 -1.84 -3.57
C GLU A 69 -14.09 -2.09 -4.97
N GLU A 70 -14.62 -1.06 -5.66
CA GLU A 70 -15.09 -1.16 -7.05
C GLU A 70 -14.01 -1.65 -8.01
N LEU A 71 -12.76 -1.21 -7.80
CA LEU A 71 -11.62 -1.57 -8.63
C LEU A 71 -10.98 -2.91 -8.22
N GLY A 72 -11.48 -3.55 -7.17
CA GLY A 72 -10.91 -4.78 -6.59
C GLY A 72 -9.54 -4.58 -5.93
N VAL A 73 -9.22 -3.37 -5.52
CA VAL A 73 -7.97 -3.01 -4.82
C VAL A 73 -8.09 -3.38 -3.35
N LYS A 74 -7.10 -4.11 -2.84
CA LYS A 74 -7.05 -4.48 -1.42
C LYS A 74 -6.45 -3.37 -0.59
N VAL A 75 -7.11 -3.00 0.50
CA VAL A 75 -6.75 -1.85 1.33
C VAL A 75 -6.20 -2.33 2.67
N PHE A 76 -5.02 -1.86 3.07
CA PHE A 76 -4.31 -2.28 4.29
C PHE A 76 -3.81 -1.08 5.12
N PRO A 77 -3.74 -1.22 6.46
CA PRO A 77 -3.16 -0.20 7.32
C PRO A 77 -1.63 -0.19 7.23
N GLY A 78 -1.05 1.00 7.04
CA GLY A 78 0.39 1.26 6.97
C GLY A 78 1.04 1.58 8.32
N ILE A 79 0.24 1.95 9.33
CA ILE A 79 0.71 2.26 10.69
C ILE A 79 1.54 1.13 11.34
N PRO A 80 1.19 -0.17 11.18
CA PRO A 80 1.99 -1.27 11.69
C PRO A 80 3.44 -1.27 11.15
N PHE A 81 3.65 -0.94 9.88
CA PHE A 81 4.98 -0.86 9.26
C PHE A 81 5.82 0.32 9.79
N LEU A 82 5.14 1.38 10.25
CA LEU A 82 5.78 2.53 10.88
C LEU A 82 6.22 2.21 12.31
N THR A 83 5.31 1.63 13.09
CA THR A 83 5.49 1.34 14.52
C THR A 83 6.31 0.07 14.79
N GLY A 84 6.37 -0.84 13.81
CA GLY A 84 7.02 -2.15 13.94
C GLY A 84 6.22 -3.15 14.79
N MET A 85 4.99 -2.81 15.18
CA MET A 85 4.08 -3.73 15.88
C MET A 85 3.01 -4.23 14.91
N GLY A 86 2.96 -5.54 14.70
CA GLY A 86 1.94 -6.17 13.85
C GLY A 86 2.19 -6.02 12.34
N ASP A 87 3.35 -5.53 11.90
CA ASP A 87 3.67 -5.44 10.46
C ASP A 87 3.76 -6.82 9.81
N ALA A 88 4.21 -7.83 10.55
CA ALA A 88 4.37 -9.19 10.04
C ALA A 88 3.05 -9.83 9.57
N GLU A 89 1.96 -9.60 10.30
CA GLU A 89 0.64 -10.16 9.96
C GLU A 89 0.11 -9.55 8.67
N ILE A 90 0.09 -8.20 8.60
CA ILE A 90 -0.33 -7.45 7.42
C ILE A 90 0.56 -7.76 6.22
N TYR A 91 1.88 -7.86 6.43
CA TYR A 91 2.82 -8.21 5.38
C TYR A 91 2.56 -9.61 4.82
N ASN A 92 2.23 -10.57 5.67
CA ASN A 92 1.92 -11.93 5.23
C ASN A 92 0.60 -11.99 4.44
N GLU A 93 -0.42 -11.22 4.83
CA GLU A 93 -1.65 -11.07 4.04
C GLU A 93 -1.35 -10.47 2.65
N ILE A 94 -0.54 -9.40 2.61
CA ILE A 94 -0.11 -8.78 1.36
C ILE A 94 0.67 -9.81 0.52
N LEU A 95 1.61 -10.56 1.11
CA LEU A 95 2.37 -11.61 0.43
C LEU A 95 1.45 -12.67 -0.20
N SER A 96 0.41 -13.09 0.51
CA SER A 96 -0.56 -14.07 0.00
C SER A 96 -1.41 -13.54 -1.16
N LEU A 97 -1.46 -12.22 -1.38
CA LEU A 97 -2.16 -11.61 -2.51
C LEU A 97 -1.26 -11.38 -3.73
N VAL A 98 0.06 -11.26 -3.51
CA VAL A 98 1.05 -11.00 -4.57
C VAL A 98 1.76 -12.26 -5.08
N LYS A 99 1.76 -13.35 -4.29
CA LYS A 99 2.16 -14.70 -4.72
C LYS A 99 1.07 -15.38 -5.54
#